data_AF-A0A9X3XD68-F1
#
_entry.id   AF-A0A9X3XD68-F1
#
_cell.length_a   1.000
_cell.length_b   1.000
_cell.length_c   1.000
_cell.angle_alpha   90.00
_cell.angle_beta   90.00
_cell.angle_gamma   90.00
#
_symmetry.space_group_name_H-M   'P 1'
#
loop_
_entity.id
_entity.type
_entity.pdbx_description
1 polymer ?
#
loop_
_entity_poly.entity_id
_entity_poly.type
_entity_poly.pdbx_seq_one_letter_code
_entity_poly.pdbx_strand_id
1 'polypeptide(L)'
;MKRHAWIISITSVVLPIFGCGAHVDRRLGQIEQRQSELDLRVAVDERRAADLRADTLQLQYVLDAQRRCIAWEECRAQTSRIRASIMANLAACNMNTANWFACDAQRTRNTAEGAGLGCLLGWVVAGVTGGAVAPAVLIGCGAGAATGSSGSTGSCTTQPKPRPCGQMGAAFQSEALMREGLTAMPVCGPMPEECAALNFSSR
;
A
#
# COMPACT_ATOMS: atom_id res chain seq x y z
N MET A 1 70.91 6.74 -58.45
CA MET A 1 69.54 6.36 -58.87
C MET A 1 68.99 7.49 -59.73
N LYS A 2 68.92 7.28 -61.05
CA LYS A 2 68.53 8.27 -62.07
C LYS A 2 67.00 8.29 -62.20
N ARG A 3 66.35 9.44 -61.97
CA ARG A 3 64.92 9.63 -62.24
C ARG A 3 64.76 10.31 -63.59
N HIS A 4 64.10 9.62 -64.52
CA HIS A 4 63.77 10.10 -65.85
C HIS A 4 62.59 11.09 -65.76
N ALA A 5 62.83 12.34 -66.14
CA ALA A 5 61.80 13.35 -66.36
C ALA A 5 61.25 13.17 -67.78
N TRP A 6 59.97 12.81 -67.91
CA TRP A 6 59.26 12.81 -69.17
C TRP A 6 58.50 14.14 -69.30
N ILE A 7 58.93 14.96 -70.26
CA ILE A 7 58.27 16.19 -70.66
C ILE A 7 57.17 15.80 -71.65
N ILE A 8 55.92 15.77 -71.19
CA ILE A 8 54.76 15.58 -72.06
C ILE A 8 54.41 16.96 -72.64
N SER A 9 54.71 17.14 -73.91
CA SER A 9 54.37 18.35 -74.67
C SER A 9 52.87 18.33 -74.97
N ILE A 10 52.08 19.10 -74.23
CA ILE A 10 50.64 19.25 -74.45
C ILE A 10 50.45 20.20 -75.63
N THR A 11 50.14 19.65 -76.80
CA THR A 11 49.64 20.40 -77.95
C THR A 11 48.27 20.97 -77.62
N SER A 12 48.22 22.29 -77.40
CA SER A 12 47.00 23.07 -77.20
C SER A 12 46.11 23.04 -78.45
N VAL A 13 45.14 22.12 -78.46
CA VAL A 13 44.01 22.17 -79.39
C VAL A 13 43.02 23.20 -78.84
N VAL A 14 43.12 24.44 -79.34
CA VAL A 14 42.12 25.48 -79.09
C VAL A 14 40.89 25.16 -79.96
N LEU A 15 40.00 24.34 -79.43
CA LEU A 15 38.66 24.15 -79.98
C LEU A 15 37.84 25.43 -79.73
N PRO A 16 37.14 25.98 -80.74
CA PRO A 16 36.25 27.11 -80.55
C PRO A 16 35.02 26.66 -79.74
N ILE A 17 35.03 26.93 -78.43
CA ILE A 17 33.87 26.78 -77.53
C ILE A 17 32.92 27.97 -77.79
N PHE A 18 32.31 28.03 -78.97
CA PHE A 18 31.23 28.97 -79.27
C PHE A 18 29.95 28.17 -79.46
N GLY A 19 29.27 27.82 -78.36
CA GLY A 19 27.97 27.12 -78.45
C GLY A 19 27.35 26.58 -77.16
N CYS A 20 28.09 26.45 -76.05
CA CYS A 20 27.56 25.81 -74.83
C CYS A 20 27.07 26.75 -73.72
N GLY A 21 27.29 28.06 -73.81
CA GLY A 21 26.97 29.02 -72.72
C GLY A 21 25.50 29.01 -72.30
N ALA A 22 24.56 29.01 -73.26
CA ALA A 22 23.13 29.08 -72.96
C ALA A 22 22.54 27.82 -72.32
N HIS A 23 23.18 26.65 -72.48
CA HIS A 23 22.71 25.40 -71.87
C HIS A 23 23.27 25.19 -70.45
N VAL A 24 24.42 25.81 -70.14
CA VAL A 24 25.02 25.77 -68.80
C VAL A 24 24.24 26.68 -67.84
N ASP A 25 23.82 27.86 -68.29
CA ASP A 25 23.03 28.80 -67.47
C ASP A 25 21.67 28.23 -67.02
N ARG A 26 20.96 27.51 -67.90
CA ARG A 26 19.68 26.85 -67.54
C ARG A 26 19.86 25.74 -66.51
N ARG A 27 20.99 25.02 -66.52
CA ARG A 27 21.27 23.95 -65.56
C ARG A 27 21.70 24.51 -64.20
N LEU A 28 22.45 25.60 -64.18
CA LEU A 28 22.79 26.28 -62.92
C LEU A 28 21.53 26.73 -62.17
N GLY A 29 20.59 27.40 -62.86
CA GLY A 29 19.35 27.85 -62.23
C GLY A 29 18.46 26.72 -61.68
N GLN A 30 18.43 25.55 -62.34
CA GLN A 30 17.72 24.37 -61.82
C GLN A 30 18.39 23.77 -60.58
N ILE A 31 19.73 23.81 -60.50
CA ILE A 31 20.47 23.29 -59.34
C ILE A 31 20.26 24.21 -58.14
N GLU A 32 20.31 25.52 -58.33
CA GLU A 32 20.04 26.51 -57.27
C GLU A 32 18.61 26.38 -56.71
N GLN A 33 17.61 26.19 -57.58
CA GLN A 33 16.24 25.96 -57.14
C GLN A 33 16.11 24.69 -56.28
N ARG A 34 16.73 23.59 -56.71
CA ARG A 34 16.71 22.33 -55.95
C ARG A 34 17.47 22.44 -54.62
N GLN A 35 18.57 23.18 -54.58
CA GLN A 35 19.31 23.43 -53.34
C GLN A 35 18.45 24.24 -52.36
N SER A 36 17.83 25.33 -52.81
CA SER A 36 16.95 26.14 -51.95
C SER A 36 15.75 25.35 -51.41
N GLU A 37 15.18 24.43 -52.20
CA GLU A 37 14.12 23.54 -51.74
C GLU A 37 14.61 22.52 -50.70
N LEU A 38 15.79 21.92 -50.90
CA LEU A 38 16.39 21.00 -49.94
C LEU A 38 16.71 21.71 -48.62
N ASP A 39 17.30 22.90 -48.68
CA ASP A 39 17.65 23.70 -47.50
C ASP A 39 16.38 24.04 -46.70
N LEU A 40 15.28 24.38 -47.38
CA LEU A 40 14.00 24.63 -46.72
C LEU A 40 13.43 23.38 -46.05
N ARG A 41 13.51 22.21 -46.70
CA ARG A 41 13.07 20.93 -46.11
C ARG A 41 13.90 20.54 -44.90
N VAL A 42 15.23 20.65 -44.98
CA VAL A 42 16.14 20.37 -43.85
C VAL A 42 15.84 21.32 -42.69
N ALA A 43 15.64 22.61 -42.95
CA ALA A 43 15.29 23.56 -41.89
C ALA A 43 13.94 23.24 -41.21
N VAL A 44 12.94 22.75 -41.96
CA VAL A 44 11.65 22.31 -41.38
C VAL A 44 11.83 21.04 -40.56
N ASP A 45 12.59 20.06 -41.05
CA ASP A 45 12.84 18.81 -40.34
C ASP A 45 13.66 19.02 -39.07
N GLU A 46 14.65 19.93 -39.09
CA GLU A 46 15.42 20.30 -37.91
C GLU A 46 14.56 20.97 -36.84
N ARG A 47 13.64 21.87 -37.24
CA ARG A 47 12.68 22.47 -36.32
C ARG A 47 11.77 21.42 -35.70
N ARG A 48 11.21 20.54 -36.53
CA ARG A 48 10.34 19.46 -36.06
C ARG A 48 11.09 18.53 -35.11
N ALA A 49 12.35 18.20 -35.41
CA ALA A 49 13.20 17.40 -34.54
C ALA A 49 13.51 18.12 -33.21
N ALA A 50 13.68 19.44 -33.21
CA ALA A 50 13.86 20.22 -32.00
C ALA A 50 12.59 20.23 -31.13
N ASP A 51 11.42 20.43 -31.73
CA ASP A 51 10.13 20.42 -31.03
C ASP A 51 9.86 19.04 -30.40
N LEU A 52 10.06 17.96 -31.16
CA LEU A 52 9.94 16.58 -30.66
C LEU A 52 10.87 16.32 -29.47
N ARG A 53 12.10 16.86 -29.49
CA ARG A 53 13.02 16.72 -28.35
C ARG A 53 12.50 17.47 -27.12
N ALA A 54 11.97 18.67 -27.29
CA ALA A 54 11.36 19.43 -26.18
C ALA A 54 10.18 18.66 -25.57
N ASP A 55 9.29 18.11 -26.40
CA ASP A 55 8.14 17.30 -25.96
C ASP A 55 8.59 16.06 -25.19
N THR A 56 9.63 15.35 -25.68
CA THR A 56 10.13 14.15 -24.99
C THR A 56 10.69 14.46 -23.60
N LEU A 57 11.37 15.59 -23.42
CA LEU A 57 11.89 16.02 -22.12
C LEU A 57 10.74 16.37 -21.16
N GLN A 58 9.72 17.05 -21.66
CA GLN A 58 8.53 17.37 -20.86
C GLN A 58 7.79 16.10 -20.42
N LEU A 59 7.62 15.13 -21.32
CA LEU A 59 6.99 13.84 -21.02
C LEU A 59 7.80 13.04 -19.99
N GLN A 60 9.13 12.99 -20.13
CA GLN A 60 10.00 12.33 -19.16
C GLN A 60 9.87 12.95 -17.77
N TYR A 61 9.85 14.28 -17.68
CA TYR A 61 9.63 14.98 -16.42
C TYR A 61 8.31 14.59 -15.75
N VAL A 62 7.20 14.53 -16.50
CA VAL A 62 5.89 14.12 -15.97
C VAL A 62 5.90 12.66 -15.51
N LEU A 63 6.53 11.76 -16.27
CA LEU A 63 6.63 10.35 -15.89
C LEU A 63 7.44 10.17 -14.61
N ASP A 64 8.54 10.89 -14.45
CA ASP A 64 9.37 10.80 -13.25
C ASP A 64 8.68 11.43 -12.02
N ALA A 65 7.87 12.47 -12.20
CA ALA A 65 6.98 12.96 -11.16
C ALA A 65 5.92 11.91 -10.77
N GLN A 66 5.25 11.28 -11.74
CA GLN A 66 4.26 10.23 -11.49
C GLN A 66 4.85 9.02 -10.76
N ARG A 67 6.05 8.59 -11.14
CA ARG A 67 6.76 7.48 -10.46
C ARG A 67 7.01 7.79 -9.00
N ARG A 68 7.45 9.03 -8.68
CA ARG A 68 7.64 9.47 -7.29
C ARG A 68 6.33 9.46 -6.52
N CYS A 69 5.23 9.87 -7.15
CA CYS A 69 3.90 9.80 -6.53
C CYS A 69 3.43 8.38 -6.26
N ILE A 70 3.58 7.48 -7.24
CA ILE A 70 3.21 6.06 -7.08
C ILE A 70 4.01 5.43 -5.95
N ALA A 71 5.34 5.63 -5.91
CA ALA A 71 6.18 5.10 -4.84
C ALA A 71 5.77 5.63 -3.45
N TRP A 72 5.38 6.91 -3.37
CA TRP A 72 4.89 7.49 -2.12
C TRP A 72 3.55 6.88 -1.69
N GLU A 73 2.58 6.75 -2.60
CA GLU A 73 1.28 6.12 -2.31
C GLU A 73 1.42 4.63 -1.96
N GLU A 74 2.34 3.90 -2.61
CA GLU A 74 2.66 2.52 -2.27
C GLU A 74 3.19 2.40 -0.83
N CYS A 75 4.14 3.24 -0.45
CA CYS A 75 4.64 3.29 0.93
C CYS A 75 3.51 3.57 1.92
N ARG A 76 2.65 4.55 1.61
CA ARG A 76 1.52 4.95 2.45
C ARG A 76 0.50 3.83 2.59
N ALA A 77 0.18 3.14 1.49
CA ALA A 77 -0.72 2.00 1.47
C ALA A 77 -0.14 0.81 2.25
N GLN A 78 1.15 0.54 2.15
CA GLN A 78 1.80 -0.50 2.94
C GLN A 78 1.75 -0.17 4.43
N THR A 79 2.04 1.08 4.79
CA THR A 79 1.96 1.55 6.18
C THR A 79 0.54 1.43 6.74
N SER A 80 -0.48 1.78 5.94
CA SER A 80 -1.88 1.67 6.36
C SER A 80 -2.33 0.22 6.51
N ARG A 81 -1.88 -0.69 5.64
CA ARG A 81 -2.12 -2.15 5.77
C ARG A 81 -1.54 -2.70 7.08
N ILE A 82 -0.30 -2.35 7.41
CA ILE A 82 0.34 -2.77 8.68
C ILE A 82 -0.42 -2.21 9.88
N ARG A 83 -0.85 -0.94 9.83
CA ARG A 83 -1.68 -0.37 10.92
C ARG A 83 -3.02 -1.08 11.05
N ALA A 84 -3.65 -1.40 9.93
CA ALA A 84 -4.93 -2.12 9.92
C ALA A 84 -4.78 -3.52 10.51
N SER A 85 -3.70 -4.25 10.22
CA SER A 85 -3.47 -5.58 10.79
C SER A 85 -3.20 -5.52 12.30
N ILE A 86 -2.45 -4.53 12.78
CA ILE A 86 -2.26 -4.28 14.22
C ILE A 86 -3.61 -4.02 14.90
N MET A 87 -4.45 -3.14 14.32
CA MET A 87 -5.77 -2.83 14.86
C MET A 87 -6.70 -4.04 14.84
N ALA A 88 -6.65 -4.88 13.81
CA ALA A 88 -7.42 -6.11 13.72
C ALA A 88 -7.04 -7.10 14.84
N ASN A 89 -5.75 -7.27 15.10
CA ASN A 89 -5.26 -8.12 16.20
C ASN A 89 -5.69 -7.57 17.56
N LEU A 90 -5.61 -6.25 17.75
CA LEU A 90 -6.06 -5.59 18.98
C LEU A 90 -7.57 -5.73 19.17
N ALA A 91 -8.36 -5.61 18.11
CA ALA A 91 -9.80 -5.85 18.14
C ALA A 91 -10.13 -7.31 18.48
N ALA A 92 -9.44 -8.28 17.88
CA ALA A 92 -9.60 -9.70 18.18
C ALA A 92 -9.26 -10.01 19.65
N CYS A 93 -8.18 -9.42 20.18
CA CYS A 93 -7.83 -9.54 21.60
C CYS A 93 -8.93 -8.96 22.50
N ASN A 94 -9.46 -7.78 22.18
CA ASN A 94 -10.54 -7.17 22.94
C ASN A 94 -11.83 -8.01 22.89
N MET A 95 -12.16 -8.60 21.74
CA MET A 95 -13.29 -9.53 21.62
C MET A 95 -13.10 -10.78 22.49
N ASN A 96 -11.91 -11.38 22.48
CA ASN A 96 -11.61 -12.53 23.34
C ASN A 96 -11.72 -12.16 24.83
N THR A 97 -11.25 -10.98 25.20
CA THR A 97 -11.35 -10.46 26.56
C THR A 97 -12.80 -10.22 26.96
N ALA A 98 -13.60 -9.61 26.08
CA ALA A 98 -15.03 -9.39 26.30
C ALA A 98 -15.81 -10.71 26.43
N ASN A 99 -15.51 -11.70 25.58
CA ASN A 99 -16.12 -13.03 25.66
C ASN A 99 -15.81 -13.73 26.99
N TRP A 100 -14.57 -13.60 27.47
CA TRP A 100 -14.19 -14.13 28.78
C TRP A 100 -15.00 -13.45 29.90
N PHE A 101 -15.09 -12.11 29.90
CA PHE A 101 -15.87 -11.38 30.91
C PHE A 101 -17.37 -11.67 30.82
N ALA A 102 -17.93 -11.80 29.61
CA ALA A 102 -19.33 -12.18 29.43
C ALA A 102 -19.61 -13.57 30.02
N CYS A 103 -18.68 -14.51 29.85
CA CYS A 103 -18.83 -15.82 30.44
C CYS A 103 -18.66 -15.83 31.96
N ASP A 104 -17.70 -15.07 32.49
CA ASP A 104 -17.53 -14.90 33.94
C ASP A 104 -18.77 -14.24 34.58
N ALA A 105 -19.36 -13.24 33.91
CA ALA A 105 -20.62 -12.63 34.33
C ALA A 105 -21.81 -13.62 34.29
N GLN A 106 -21.92 -14.45 33.25
CA GLN A 106 -22.96 -15.47 33.19
C GLN A 106 -22.79 -16.53 34.29
N ARG A 107 -21.56 -16.90 34.61
CA ARG A 107 -21.26 -17.80 35.72
C ARG A 107 -21.67 -17.19 37.06
N THR A 108 -21.28 -15.94 37.33
CA THR A 108 -21.63 -15.27 38.60
C THR A 108 -23.14 -15.13 38.73
N ARG A 109 -23.84 -14.82 37.62
CA ARG A 109 -25.31 -14.82 37.56
C ARG A 109 -25.92 -16.18 37.86
N ASN A 110 -25.50 -17.25 37.18
CA ASN A 110 -26.03 -18.61 37.39
C ASN A 110 -25.73 -19.11 38.82
N THR A 111 -24.59 -18.74 39.38
CA THR A 111 -24.24 -19.06 40.78
C THR A 111 -25.15 -18.31 41.75
N ALA A 112 -25.43 -17.03 41.49
CA ALA A 112 -26.35 -16.24 42.30
C ALA A 112 -27.80 -16.70 42.18
N GLU A 113 -28.28 -17.01 40.98
CA GLU A 113 -29.64 -17.55 40.74
C GLU A 113 -29.78 -18.96 41.35
N GLY A 114 -28.77 -19.83 41.21
CA GLY A 114 -28.74 -21.16 41.84
C GLY A 114 -28.69 -21.09 43.36
N ALA A 115 -27.94 -20.15 43.93
CA ALA A 115 -27.95 -19.85 45.36
C ALA A 115 -29.33 -19.33 45.81
N GLY A 116 -29.96 -18.44 45.05
CA GLY A 116 -31.29 -17.90 45.33
C GLY A 116 -32.39 -18.96 45.29
N LEU A 117 -32.40 -19.80 44.25
CA LEU A 117 -33.32 -20.95 44.13
C LEU A 117 -33.06 -22.01 45.20
N GLY A 118 -31.79 -22.30 45.50
CA GLY A 118 -31.40 -23.22 46.57
C GLY A 118 -31.81 -22.73 47.95
N CYS A 119 -31.67 -21.44 48.22
CA CYS A 119 -32.18 -20.82 49.43
C CYS A 119 -33.70 -20.91 49.50
N LEU A 120 -34.43 -20.55 48.44
CA LEU A 120 -35.89 -20.64 48.38
C LEU A 120 -36.40 -22.06 48.63
N LEU A 121 -35.79 -23.07 47.98
CA LEU A 121 -36.11 -24.48 48.23
C LEU A 121 -35.80 -24.89 49.68
N GLY A 122 -34.68 -24.43 50.25
CA GLY A 122 -34.35 -24.61 51.66
C GLY A 122 -35.39 -24.01 52.61
N TRP A 123 -35.91 -22.81 52.30
CA TRP A 123 -36.98 -22.16 53.06
C TRP A 123 -38.30 -22.92 52.97
N VAL A 124 -38.67 -23.43 51.78
CA VAL A 124 -39.89 -24.23 51.61
C VAL A 124 -39.79 -25.52 52.43
N VAL A 125 -38.69 -26.27 52.33
CA VAL A 125 -38.46 -27.48 53.12
C VAL A 125 -38.43 -27.20 54.63
N ALA A 126 -37.86 -26.06 55.04
CA ALA A 126 -37.89 -25.61 56.44
C ALA A 126 -39.30 -25.24 56.93
N GLY A 127 -40.14 -24.70 56.05
CA GLY A 127 -41.54 -24.37 56.34
C GLY A 127 -42.44 -25.61 56.51
N VAL A 128 -42.23 -26.67 55.73
CA VAL A 128 -43.02 -27.92 55.86
C VAL A 128 -42.62 -28.75 57.08
N THR A 129 -41.40 -28.58 57.60
CA THR A 129 -40.84 -29.40 58.70
C THR A 129 -41.00 -28.78 60.09
N GLY A 130 -41.71 -27.66 60.24
CA GLY A 130 -42.18 -27.18 61.54
C GLY A 130 -41.11 -26.61 62.48
N GLY A 131 -40.10 -25.90 61.95
CA GLY A 131 -39.32 -24.93 62.74
C GLY A 131 -37.98 -25.38 63.34
N ALA A 132 -37.49 -26.60 63.11
CA ALA A 132 -36.25 -27.11 63.71
C ALA A 132 -35.00 -27.09 62.79
N VAL A 133 -35.00 -26.33 61.69
CA VAL A 133 -34.04 -26.55 60.59
C VAL A 133 -33.36 -25.28 60.04
N ALA A 134 -32.71 -24.51 60.91
CA ALA A 134 -31.67 -23.55 60.48
C ALA A 134 -30.56 -24.20 59.60
N PRO A 135 -30.14 -25.47 59.82
CA PRO A 135 -29.13 -26.10 58.96
C PRO A 135 -29.65 -26.43 57.56
N ALA A 136 -30.95 -26.73 57.38
CA ALA A 136 -31.48 -27.13 56.07
C ALA A 136 -31.56 -25.95 55.09
N VAL A 137 -31.82 -24.73 55.58
CA VAL A 137 -31.76 -23.52 54.75
C VAL A 137 -30.32 -23.25 54.29
N LEU A 138 -29.34 -23.39 55.19
CA LEU A 138 -27.92 -23.24 54.86
C LEU A 138 -27.43 -24.32 53.89
N ILE A 139 -27.84 -25.58 54.08
CA ILE A 139 -27.53 -26.69 53.17
C ILE A 139 -28.22 -26.51 51.82
N GLY A 140 -29.47 -26.02 51.77
CA GLY A 140 -30.19 -25.72 50.54
C GLY A 140 -29.56 -24.57 49.74
N CYS A 141 -29.20 -23.47 50.40
CA CYS A 141 -28.45 -22.36 49.82
C CYS A 141 -27.08 -22.83 49.29
N GLY A 142 -26.34 -23.61 50.08
CA GLY A 142 -25.00 -24.11 49.72
C GLY A 142 -25.04 -25.16 48.60
N ALA A 143 -26.00 -26.08 48.62
CA ALA A 143 -26.20 -27.09 47.58
C ALA A 143 -26.70 -26.49 46.27
N GLY A 144 -27.57 -25.47 46.32
CA GLY A 144 -28.02 -24.73 45.13
C GLY A 144 -26.91 -23.87 44.49
N ALA A 145 -26.04 -23.27 45.31
CA ALA A 145 -24.84 -22.61 44.82
C ALA A 145 -23.86 -23.61 44.17
N ALA A 146 -23.70 -24.80 44.77
CA ALA A 146 -22.85 -25.87 44.24
C ALA A 146 -23.39 -26.43 42.91
N THR A 147 -24.70 -26.69 42.80
CA THR A 147 -25.30 -27.19 41.54
C THR A 147 -25.34 -26.13 40.45
N GLY A 148 -25.61 -24.86 40.77
CA GLY A 148 -25.50 -23.73 39.85
C GLY A 148 -24.06 -23.51 39.34
N SER A 149 -23.06 -23.76 40.19
CA SER A 149 -21.65 -23.77 39.78
C SER A 149 -21.29 -24.96 38.88
N SER A 150 -21.93 -26.12 39.08
CA SER A 150 -21.65 -27.35 38.31
C SER A 150 -22.17 -27.28 36.86
N GLY A 151 -23.27 -26.58 36.60
CA GLY A 151 -23.84 -26.44 35.25
C GLY A 151 -23.08 -25.47 34.33
N SER A 152 -22.14 -24.69 34.87
CA SER A 152 -21.31 -23.71 34.12
C SER A 152 -19.84 -24.12 33.98
N THR A 153 -19.50 -25.36 34.38
CA THR A 153 -18.13 -25.90 34.44
C THR A 153 -17.44 -26.11 33.08
N GLY A 154 -18.14 -25.99 31.96
CA GLY A 154 -17.65 -26.54 30.69
C GLY A 154 -16.60 -25.74 29.91
N SER A 155 -16.37 -24.44 30.16
CA SER A 155 -15.51 -23.65 29.24
C SER A 155 -14.71 -22.51 29.88
N CYS A 156 -15.29 -21.79 30.84
CA CYS A 156 -14.71 -20.51 31.25
C CYS A 156 -13.84 -20.60 32.50
N THR A 157 -13.98 -21.65 33.29
CA THR A 157 -13.16 -21.92 34.48
C THR A 157 -11.78 -22.47 34.15
N THR A 158 -11.63 -23.13 33.01
CA THR A 158 -10.36 -23.70 32.52
C THR A 158 -9.54 -22.70 31.71
N GLN A 159 -10.13 -21.57 31.29
CA GLN A 159 -9.42 -20.55 30.52
C GLN A 159 -8.78 -19.51 31.45
N PRO A 160 -7.45 -19.31 31.37
CA PRO A 160 -6.77 -18.28 32.14
C PRO A 160 -7.32 -16.89 31.75
N LYS A 161 -7.45 -16.00 32.73
CA LYS A 161 -7.90 -14.63 32.51
C LYS A 161 -7.03 -13.97 31.42
N PRO A 162 -7.63 -13.45 30.34
CA PRO A 162 -6.88 -12.83 29.27
C PRO A 162 -6.10 -11.62 29.80
N ARG A 163 -4.87 -11.46 29.31
CA ARG A 163 -4.02 -10.30 29.63
C ARG A 163 -4.60 -9.03 29.00
N PRO A 164 -4.32 -7.84 29.58
CA PRO A 164 -4.80 -6.59 29.01
C PRO A 164 -4.20 -6.35 27.60
N CYS A 165 -5.07 -6.29 26.60
CA CYS A 165 -4.68 -6.12 25.19
C CYS A 165 -3.85 -4.84 24.93
N GLY A 166 -4.05 -3.79 25.73
CA GLY A 166 -3.27 -2.56 25.63
C GLY A 166 -1.78 -2.73 25.90
N GLN A 167 -1.38 -3.75 26.68
CA GLN A 167 0.04 -4.05 26.95
C GLN A 167 0.68 -4.91 25.84
N MET A 168 -0.12 -5.42 24.90
CA MET A 168 0.34 -6.29 23.81
C MET A 168 0.63 -5.52 22.51
N GLY A 169 0.53 -4.19 22.50
CA GLY A 169 0.72 -3.38 21.28
C GLY A 169 2.05 -3.66 20.55
N ALA A 170 3.16 -3.77 21.31
CA ALA A 170 4.46 -4.09 20.73
C ALA A 170 4.52 -5.51 20.13
N ALA A 171 3.84 -6.48 20.76
CA ALA A 171 3.76 -7.85 20.25
C ALA A 171 2.96 -7.89 18.93
N PHE A 172 1.79 -7.23 18.88
CA PHE A 172 0.99 -7.16 17.66
C PHE A 172 1.71 -6.41 16.53
N GLN A 173 2.47 -5.36 16.87
CA GLN A 173 3.31 -4.67 15.92
C GLN A 173 4.41 -5.58 15.37
N SER A 174 5.14 -6.29 16.25
CA SER A 174 6.18 -7.23 15.82
C SER A 174 5.62 -8.35 14.93
N GLU A 175 4.43 -8.86 15.25
CA GLU A 175 3.76 -9.90 14.46
C GLU A 175 3.30 -9.36 13.09
N ALA A 176 2.70 -8.16 13.07
CA ALA A 176 2.30 -7.52 11.83
C ALA A 176 3.50 -7.23 10.90
N LEU A 177 4.63 -6.79 11.47
CA LEU A 177 5.87 -6.58 10.73
C LEU A 177 6.45 -7.89 10.19
N MET A 178 6.50 -8.95 11.01
CA MET A 178 6.99 -10.27 10.58
C MET A 178 6.14 -10.88 9.46
N ARG A 179 4.81 -10.72 9.49
CA ARG A 179 3.92 -11.19 8.41
C ARG A 179 4.22 -10.53 7.07
N GLU A 180 4.63 -9.26 7.09
CA GLU A 180 5.02 -8.49 5.91
C GLU A 180 6.53 -8.63 5.59
N GLY A 181 7.28 -9.44 6.35
CA GLY A 181 8.72 -9.64 6.15
C GLY A 181 9.58 -8.41 6.51
N LEU A 182 9.06 -7.51 7.35
CA LEU A 182 9.70 -6.25 7.73
C LEU A 182 10.30 -6.34 9.14
N THR A 183 11.42 -5.66 9.34
CA THR A 183 12.06 -5.51 10.67
C THR A 183 11.60 -4.25 11.40
N ALA A 184 11.13 -3.26 10.66
CA ALA A 184 10.66 -1.98 11.19
C ALA A 184 9.52 -1.43 10.34
N MET A 185 8.75 -0.50 10.90
CA MET A 185 7.67 0.14 10.18
C MET A 185 8.23 1.06 9.09
N PRO A 186 7.73 0.98 7.84
CA PRO A 186 8.21 1.85 6.77
C PRO A 186 7.91 3.30 7.10
N VAL A 187 8.89 4.17 6.88
CA VAL A 187 8.76 5.62 7.06
C VAL A 187 8.59 6.23 5.69
N CYS A 188 7.38 6.69 5.40
CA CYS A 188 7.11 7.44 4.18
C CYS A 188 7.57 8.88 4.39
N GLY A 189 8.38 9.40 3.47
CA GLY A 189 8.79 10.79 3.46
C GLY A 189 7.60 11.76 3.26
N PRO A 190 7.86 13.08 3.27
CA PRO A 190 6.83 14.06 2.95
C PRO A 190 6.25 13.80 1.55
N MET A 191 4.97 14.13 1.37
CA MET A 191 4.31 14.02 0.07
C MET A 191 5.00 14.95 -0.94
N PRO A 192 5.43 14.47 -2.12
CA PRO A 192 6.01 15.34 -3.13
C PRO A 192 4.98 16.39 -3.59
N GLU A 193 5.43 17.64 -3.80
CA GLU A 193 4.55 18.76 -4.20
C GLU A 193 3.80 18.46 -5.52
N GLU A 194 4.47 17.76 -6.42
CA GLU A 194 3.94 17.30 -7.71
C GLU A 194 2.69 16.42 -7.53
N CYS A 195 2.64 15.62 -6.46
CA CYS A 195 1.51 14.74 -6.16
C CYS A 195 0.33 15.51 -5.56
N ALA A 196 0.60 16.60 -4.84
CA ALA A 196 -0.44 17.48 -4.31
C ALA A 196 -1.24 18.12 -5.45
N ALA A 197 -0.53 18.60 -6.48
CA ALA A 197 -1.15 19.22 -7.65
C ALA A 197 -2.03 18.23 -8.45
N LEU A 198 -1.59 16.98 -8.59
CA LEU A 198 -2.35 15.94 -9.29
C LEU A 198 -3.64 15.54 -8.56
N ASN A 199 -3.64 15.52 -7.23
CA ASN A 199 -4.81 15.14 -6.42
C ASN A 199 -5.98 16.16 -6.48
N PHE A 200 -5.70 17.42 -6.82
CA PHE A 200 -6.73 18.46 -6.96
C PHE A 200 -7.43 18.46 -8.32
N SER A 201 -6.80 17.93 -9.37
CA SER A 201 -7.38 17.90 -10.72
C SER A 201 -8.47 16.84 -10.91
N SER A 202 -8.60 15.88 -9.98
CA SER A 202 -9.51 14.74 -10.10
C SER A 202 -10.76 14.83 -9.20
N ARG A 203 -11.01 15.99 -8.57
CA ARG A 203 -12.24 16.28 -7.80
C ARG A 203 -13.04 17.36 -8.49
#